data_AF-A0AAE0L352-F1
#
_entry.id   AF-A0AAE0L352-F1
#
_cell.length_a   1.000
_cell.length_b   1.000
_cell.length_c   1.000
_cell.angle_alpha   90.00
_cell.angle_beta   90.00
_cell.angle_gamma   90.00
#
_symmetry.space_group_name_H-M   'P 1'
#
loop_
_entity.id
_entity.type
_entity.pdbx_description
1 polymer ?
#
loop_
_entity_poly.entity_id
_entity_poly.type
_entity_poly.pdbx_seq_one_letter_code
_entity_poly.pdbx_strand_id
1 'polypeptide(L)'
;GLGDMSRHVRWPATAAPSSAKPRALAGPRHDRTDEEASHQQAPCRLRGSRPAFLMIRSGGQVDRSVQLSCGEHTDYGLLTLVNQDSEISALQVKNAAGEWVKAPPLPGTLVCNIGDMLKVWSNGVYQPTLHRVINLRSSKARISVPFFYEPNFDAVVEPLPQFCPPGVEPKYPSVVYGDHLQSKEYATQTQRDETMDVEHGGM
;
A
#
# COMPACT_ATOMS: atom_id res chain seq x y z
N GLY A 1 13.60 -22.67 -15.41
CA GLY A 1 14.01 -21.25 -15.41
C GLY A 1 12.77 -20.42 -15.17
N LEU A 2 12.60 -19.92 -13.95
CA LEU A 2 11.45 -19.09 -13.56
C LEU A 2 11.81 -17.63 -13.86
N GLY A 3 11.06 -17.03 -14.78
CA GLY A 3 11.24 -15.64 -15.21
C GLY A 3 10.83 -14.64 -14.14
N ASP A 4 11.56 -13.53 -14.13
CA ASP A 4 11.31 -12.30 -13.40
C ASP A 4 9.85 -11.80 -13.56
N MET A 5 9.13 -11.66 -12.45
CA MET A 5 7.77 -11.10 -12.39
C MET A 5 7.69 -9.92 -11.42
N SER A 6 8.67 -9.02 -11.45
CA SER A 6 8.59 -7.69 -10.83
C SER A 6 7.63 -6.77 -11.64
N ARG A 7 6.37 -7.18 -11.82
CA ARG A 7 5.38 -6.42 -12.60
C ARG A 7 4.87 -5.24 -11.77
N HIS A 8 5.29 -4.04 -12.15
CA HIS A 8 4.65 -2.81 -11.70
C HIS A 8 3.31 -2.68 -12.41
N VAL A 9 2.20 -2.88 -11.69
CA VAL A 9 0.85 -2.72 -12.25
C VAL A 9 0.47 -1.25 -12.12
N ARG A 10 0.37 -0.56 -13.25
CA ARG A 10 -0.13 0.81 -13.34
C ARG A 10 -1.64 0.75 -13.55
N TRP A 11 -2.41 1.41 -12.68
CA TRP A 11 -3.86 1.46 -12.83
C TRP A 11 -4.28 2.78 -13.49
N PRO A 12 -5.05 2.75 -14.58
CA PRO A 12 -5.66 3.96 -15.10
C PRO A 12 -6.72 4.46 -14.13
N ALA A 13 -6.70 5.74 -13.77
CA ALA A 13 -7.82 6.36 -13.07
C ALA A 13 -9.00 6.48 -14.06
N THR A 14 -10.07 5.72 -13.86
CA THR A 14 -11.29 5.89 -14.65
C THR A 14 -11.97 7.19 -14.26
N ALA A 15 -12.32 8.01 -15.25
CA ALA A 15 -13.18 9.17 -15.05
C ALA A 15 -14.55 8.70 -14.54
N ALA A 16 -15.07 9.35 -13.49
CA ALA A 16 -16.42 9.09 -12.99
C ALA A 16 -17.45 9.38 -14.10
N PRO A 17 -18.42 8.47 -14.37
CA PRO A 17 -19.48 8.78 -15.31
C PRO A 17 -20.40 9.86 -14.73
N SER A 18 -20.76 10.84 -15.56
CA SER A 18 -21.70 11.91 -15.22
C SER A 18 -23.06 11.34 -14.80
N SER A 19 -23.64 11.96 -13.78
CA SER A 19 -24.94 11.64 -13.17
C SER A 19 -26.04 11.26 -14.16
N ALA A 20 -26.46 10.00 -14.14
CA ALA A 20 -27.74 9.54 -14.67
C ALA A 20 -28.47 8.77 -13.57
N LYS A 21 -29.67 9.22 -13.19
CA LYS A 21 -30.53 8.58 -12.18
C LYS A 21 -31.06 7.23 -12.71
N PRO A 22 -31.04 6.14 -11.93
CA PRO A 22 -31.66 4.89 -12.37
C PRO A 22 -33.18 4.95 -12.19
N ARG A 23 -33.90 4.60 -13.27
CA ARG A 23 -35.35 4.37 -13.29
C ARG A 23 -35.59 2.88 -13.00
N ALA A 24 -36.40 2.59 -11.99
CA ALA A 24 -36.77 1.22 -11.64
C ALA A 24 -37.65 0.58 -12.73
N LEU A 25 -37.30 -0.64 -13.15
CA LEU A 25 -38.18 -1.52 -13.91
C LEU A 25 -38.14 -2.91 -13.25
N ALA A 26 -39.31 -3.34 -12.78
CA ALA A 26 -39.54 -4.66 -12.22
C ALA A 26 -39.71 -5.68 -13.35
N GLY A 27 -39.10 -6.86 -13.18
CA GLY A 27 -39.25 -8.04 -14.03
C GLY A 27 -39.10 -9.33 -13.20
N PRO A 28 -39.70 -10.46 -13.61
CA PRO A 28 -40.31 -11.42 -12.69
C PRO A 28 -39.36 -12.50 -12.16
N ARG A 29 -39.73 -13.03 -10.99
CA ARG A 29 -39.09 -14.15 -10.29
C ARG A 29 -39.20 -15.43 -11.12
N HIS A 30 -38.07 -16.10 -11.34
CA HIS A 30 -38.04 -17.52 -11.66
C HIS A 30 -37.35 -18.28 -10.53
N ASP A 31 -38.13 -19.18 -9.94
CA ASP A 31 -37.72 -20.24 -9.05
C ASP A 31 -36.94 -21.30 -9.85
N ARG A 32 -35.78 -21.69 -9.34
CA ARG A 32 -35.09 -22.94 -9.64
C ARG A 32 -34.27 -23.34 -8.42
N THR A 33 -34.75 -24.35 -7.72
CA THR A 33 -33.99 -25.25 -6.85
C THR A 33 -32.82 -25.87 -7.62
N ASP A 34 -31.68 -26.06 -6.95
CA ASP A 34 -30.61 -27.07 -7.13
C ASP A 34 -29.38 -26.50 -6.39
N GLU A 35 -29.04 -26.94 -5.19
CA GLU A 35 -28.23 -28.14 -4.87
C GLU A 35 -26.92 -27.66 -4.21
N GLU A 36 -26.45 -28.42 -3.23
CA GLU A 36 -25.32 -28.14 -2.35
C GLU A 36 -24.04 -27.72 -3.10
N ALA A 37 -23.69 -26.44 -2.99
CA ALA A 37 -22.31 -25.99 -3.08
C ALA A 37 -21.94 -25.30 -1.78
N SER A 38 -21.57 -26.11 -0.79
CA SER A 38 -20.78 -25.71 0.37
C SER A 38 -19.42 -25.15 -0.10
N HIS A 39 -19.43 -23.96 -0.70
CA HIS A 39 -18.23 -23.15 -0.78
C HIS A 39 -18.03 -22.58 0.62
N GLN A 40 -17.17 -23.26 1.37
CA GLN A 40 -16.51 -22.74 2.57
C GLN A 40 -16.01 -21.32 2.26
N GLN A 41 -16.83 -20.32 2.59
CA GLN A 41 -16.38 -18.94 2.64
C GLN A 41 -15.36 -18.87 3.76
N ALA A 42 -14.08 -18.83 3.41
CA ALA A 42 -13.00 -18.58 4.34
C ALA A 42 -13.35 -17.36 5.21
N PRO A 43 -13.22 -17.44 6.54
CA PRO A 43 -13.71 -16.40 7.44
C PRO A 43 -12.71 -15.24 7.55
N CYS A 44 -12.40 -14.57 6.43
CA CYS A 44 -11.84 -13.22 6.48
C CYS A 44 -12.88 -12.25 5.93
N ARG A 45 -13.80 -11.81 6.80
CA ARG A 45 -14.68 -10.69 6.48
C ARG A 45 -13.84 -9.40 6.56
N LEU A 46 -13.54 -8.80 5.41
CA LEU A 46 -13.23 -7.37 5.27
C LEU A 46 -14.45 -6.48 5.63
N ARG A 47 -15.19 -6.81 6.68
CA ARG A 47 -16.32 -5.98 7.14
C ARG A 47 -15.75 -4.82 7.93
N GLY A 48 -15.56 -3.69 7.28
CA GLY A 48 -15.35 -2.41 7.97
C GLY A 48 -14.04 -1.69 7.70
N SER A 49 -13.20 -2.14 6.74
CA SER A 49 -11.98 -1.44 6.36
C SER A 49 -12.30 0.04 6.15
N ARG A 50 -11.78 0.91 7.03
CA ARG A 50 -12.01 2.35 6.93
C ARG A 50 -10.94 2.91 6.01
N PRO A 51 -11.27 3.28 4.75
CA PRO A 51 -10.30 3.94 3.90
C PRO A 51 -9.85 5.26 4.54
N ALA A 52 -8.54 5.51 4.55
CA ALA A 52 -7.97 6.77 5.01
C ALA A 52 -7.34 7.51 3.82
N PHE A 53 -7.69 8.80 3.69
CA PHE A 53 -7.01 9.74 2.81
C PHE A 53 -6.15 10.67 3.65
N LEU A 54 -4.89 10.86 3.26
CA LEU A 54 -4.02 11.85 3.87
C LEU A 54 -3.50 12.78 2.78
N MET A 55 -3.78 14.08 2.87
CA MET A 55 -3.14 15.06 2.00
C MET A 55 -1.81 15.45 2.61
N ILE A 56 -0.72 15.17 1.90
CA ILE A 56 0.65 15.47 2.32
C ILE A 56 1.17 16.61 1.46
N ARG A 57 1.62 17.68 2.11
CA ARG A 57 2.32 18.80 1.46
C ARG A 57 3.78 18.80 1.94
N SER A 58 4.73 18.77 1.01
CA SER A 58 6.17 18.71 1.32
C SER A 58 6.97 19.66 0.42
N GLY A 59 8.06 20.25 0.92
CA GLY A 59 8.84 21.26 0.19
C GLY A 59 8.28 22.69 0.31
N GLY A 60 8.93 23.66 -0.35
CA GLY A 60 8.57 25.09 -0.27
C GLY A 60 9.45 25.96 0.63
N GLN A 61 10.51 25.40 1.21
CA GLN A 61 11.59 26.17 1.87
C GLN A 61 12.77 26.36 0.91
N VAL A 62 13.39 27.54 0.92
CA VAL A 62 14.52 27.93 0.04
C VAL A 62 15.86 27.34 0.54
N ASP A 63 15.84 26.20 1.21
CA ASP A 63 17.07 25.48 1.54
C ASP A 63 17.50 24.63 0.34
N ARG A 64 18.77 24.77 -0.07
CA ARG A 64 19.35 24.07 -1.25
C ARG A 64 19.79 22.64 -0.93
N SER A 65 19.62 22.20 0.32
CA SER A 65 19.88 20.83 0.78
C SER A 65 18.83 19.84 0.24
N VAL A 66 19.23 18.57 0.07
CA VAL A 66 18.30 17.49 -0.27
C VAL A 66 17.53 17.13 0.99
N GLN A 67 16.21 17.32 0.99
CA GLN A 67 15.38 17.01 2.16
C GLN A 67 14.68 15.66 1.99
N LEU A 68 14.93 14.75 2.93
CA LEU A 68 14.19 13.50 3.09
C LEU A 68 12.86 13.84 3.77
N SER A 69 11.77 13.84 2.99
CA SER A 69 10.43 14.11 3.54
C SER A 69 9.75 12.86 4.10
N CYS A 70 10.16 11.69 3.65
CA CYS A 70 9.74 10.41 4.20
C CYS A 70 10.88 9.41 4.00
N GLY A 71 11.30 8.77 5.10
CA GLY A 71 12.39 7.81 5.11
C GLY A 71 12.08 6.51 4.37
N GLU A 72 13.05 5.60 4.38
CA GLU A 72 12.90 4.29 3.74
C GLU A 72 11.92 3.42 4.53
N HIS A 73 10.84 2.97 3.90
CA HIS A 73 9.83 2.12 4.55
C HIS A 73 9.06 1.26 3.53
N THR A 74 8.31 0.29 4.04
CA THR A 74 7.20 -0.36 3.32
C THR A 74 5.88 0.10 3.90
N ASP A 75 4.77 -0.08 3.19
CA ASP A 75 3.44 0.22 3.70
C ASP A 75 2.90 -0.91 4.58
N TYR A 76 2.02 -0.59 5.54
CA TYR A 76 1.57 -1.52 6.57
C TYR A 76 0.57 -2.57 6.04
N GLY A 77 -0.51 -2.15 5.38
CA GLY A 77 -1.58 -3.07 4.99
C GLY A 77 -1.48 -3.65 3.60
N LEU A 78 -2.55 -3.48 2.83
CA LEU A 78 -2.71 -4.21 1.57
C LEU A 78 -2.13 -3.41 0.41
N LEU A 79 -2.67 -2.22 0.17
CA LEU A 79 -2.31 -1.38 -0.97
C LEU A 79 -2.33 0.09 -0.58
N THR A 80 -1.36 0.84 -1.08
CA THR A 80 -1.40 2.31 -1.06
C THR A 80 -1.50 2.83 -2.47
N LEU A 81 -2.48 3.70 -2.72
CA LEU A 81 -2.64 4.39 -4.00
C LEU A 81 -2.25 5.85 -3.82
N VAL A 82 -1.21 6.29 -4.51
CA VAL A 82 -0.66 7.64 -4.36
C VAL A 82 -0.96 8.47 -5.59
N ASN A 83 -1.77 9.50 -5.41
CA ASN A 83 -1.84 10.61 -6.37
C ASN A 83 -0.70 11.59 -6.08
N GLN A 84 0.01 11.99 -7.12
CA GLN A 84 1.22 12.80 -7.02
C GLN A 84 1.08 14.05 -7.89
N ASP A 85 1.59 15.18 -7.41
CA ASP A 85 1.80 16.35 -8.24
C ASP A 85 2.56 16.00 -9.54
N SER A 86 2.04 16.46 -10.68
CA SER A 86 2.56 16.14 -12.01
C SER A 86 3.98 16.66 -12.26
N GLU A 87 4.41 17.71 -11.57
CA GLU A 87 5.68 18.38 -11.88
C GLU A 87 6.87 17.86 -11.04
N ILE A 88 6.62 17.13 -9.96
CA ILE A 88 7.66 16.83 -8.96
C ILE A 88 7.82 15.31 -8.74
N SER A 89 8.90 14.77 -9.29
CA SER A 89 9.33 13.37 -9.09
C SER A 89 10.13 13.20 -7.79
N ALA A 90 9.44 13.11 -6.65
CA ALA A 90 10.07 12.92 -5.35
C ALA A 90 10.07 11.46 -4.83
N LEU A 91 9.11 10.64 -5.26
CA LEU A 91 9.01 9.25 -4.81
C LEU A 91 10.09 8.39 -5.47
N GLN A 92 10.77 7.59 -4.65
CA GLN A 92 11.70 6.56 -5.09
C GLN A 92 11.31 5.20 -4.52
N VAL A 93 11.51 4.15 -5.31
CA VAL A 93 11.26 2.75 -4.96
C VAL A 93 12.55 1.97 -5.14
N LYS A 94 12.85 1.07 -4.21
CA LYS A 94 14.02 0.19 -4.28
C LYS A 94 13.67 -1.05 -5.10
N ASN A 95 14.39 -1.28 -6.20
CA ASN A 95 14.19 -2.45 -7.05
C ASN A 95 14.82 -3.71 -6.43
N ALA A 96 14.62 -4.87 -7.07
CA ALA A 96 15.17 -6.15 -6.62
C ALA A 96 16.72 -6.22 -6.65
N ALA A 97 17.37 -5.37 -7.45
CA ALA A 97 18.83 -5.21 -7.46
C ALA A 97 19.34 -4.31 -6.32
N GLY A 98 18.44 -3.76 -5.49
CA GLY A 98 18.78 -2.86 -4.38
C GLY A 98 18.96 -1.40 -4.80
N GLU A 99 18.65 -1.05 -6.04
CA GLU A 99 18.84 0.29 -6.59
C GLU A 99 17.59 1.16 -6.41
N TRP A 100 17.80 2.46 -6.14
CA TRP A 100 16.72 3.43 -6.03
C TRP A 100 16.28 3.93 -7.39
N VAL A 101 15.06 3.59 -7.77
CA VAL A 101 14.41 4.01 -9.03
C VAL A 101 13.37 5.08 -8.74
N LYS A 102 13.36 6.15 -9.53
CA LYS A 102 12.33 7.20 -9.43
C LYS A 102 10.99 6.69 -9.94
N ALA A 103 9.90 7.08 -9.28
CA ALA A 103 8.54 6.94 -9.78
C ALA A 103 8.07 8.30 -10.32
N PRO A 104 8.35 8.65 -11.59
CA PRO A 104 7.93 9.93 -12.15
C PRO A 104 6.40 10.01 -12.24
N PRO A 105 5.79 11.17 -11.91
CA PRO A 105 4.37 11.38 -12.10
C PRO A 105 3.97 11.18 -13.56
N LEU A 106 2.93 10.38 -13.81
CA LEU A 106 2.32 10.27 -15.14
C LEU A 106 0.86 10.75 -15.07
N PRO A 107 0.45 11.68 -15.96
CA PRO A 107 -0.93 12.18 -15.99
C PRO A 107 -1.96 11.06 -16.09
N GLY A 108 -3.02 11.15 -15.27
CA GLY A 108 -4.12 10.18 -15.27
C GLY A 108 -3.81 8.83 -14.60
N THR A 109 -2.68 8.72 -13.89
CA THR A 109 -2.27 7.49 -13.20
C THR A 109 -2.10 7.69 -11.70
N LEU A 110 -2.16 6.59 -10.97
CA LEU A 110 -1.78 6.52 -9.55
C LEU A 110 -0.56 5.61 -9.42
N VAL A 111 0.34 5.93 -8.50
CA VAL A 111 1.34 4.96 -8.05
C VAL A 111 0.66 3.98 -7.10
N CYS A 112 0.90 2.68 -7.28
CA CYS A 112 0.38 1.64 -6.39
C CYS A 112 1.55 0.95 -5.68
N ASN A 113 1.59 1.09 -4.36
CA ASN A 113 2.49 0.34 -3.50
C ASN A 113 1.78 -0.88 -2.94
N ILE A 114 2.54 -1.96 -2.78
CA ILE A 114 2.12 -3.17 -2.09
C ILE A 114 2.55 -3.06 -0.63
N GLY A 115 1.64 -3.31 0.30
CA GLY A 115 1.93 -3.32 1.72
C GLY A 115 2.22 -4.72 2.29
N ASP A 116 2.61 -4.75 3.56
CA ASP A 116 3.04 -5.98 4.23
C ASP A 116 1.89 -7.00 4.39
N MET A 117 0.66 -6.56 4.60
CA MET A 117 -0.49 -7.49 4.72
C MET A 117 -0.80 -8.19 3.41
N LEU A 118 -0.60 -7.56 2.24
CA LEU A 118 -0.81 -8.25 0.96
C LEU A 118 0.25 -9.34 0.74
N LYS A 119 1.46 -9.16 1.26
CA LYS A 119 2.50 -10.21 1.26
C LYS A 119 2.09 -11.40 2.10
N VAL A 120 1.60 -11.18 3.32
CA VAL A 120 1.07 -12.26 4.17
C VAL A 120 -0.07 -12.96 3.44
N TRP A 121 -1.04 -12.19 2.96
CA TRP A 121 -2.26 -12.72 2.33
C TRP A 121 -1.96 -13.55 1.07
N SER A 122 -0.97 -13.13 0.30
CA SER A 122 -0.53 -13.80 -0.92
C SER A 122 0.57 -14.85 -0.73
N ASN A 123 0.87 -15.20 0.53
CA ASN A 123 1.95 -16.12 0.89
C ASN A 123 3.32 -15.74 0.27
N GLY A 124 3.56 -14.45 0.06
CA GLY A 124 4.79 -13.90 -0.53
C GLY A 124 4.85 -13.84 -2.06
N VAL A 125 3.76 -14.14 -2.77
CA VAL A 125 3.68 -13.90 -4.23
C VAL A 125 3.84 -12.41 -4.55
N TYR A 126 3.21 -11.55 -3.74
CA TYR A 126 3.40 -10.10 -3.81
C TYR A 126 4.33 -9.64 -2.69
N GLN A 127 5.39 -8.90 -3.04
CA GLN A 127 6.34 -8.38 -2.07
C GLN A 127 6.26 -6.85 -1.99
N PRO A 128 6.23 -6.28 -0.78
CA PRO A 128 6.28 -4.85 -0.59
C PRO A 128 7.68 -4.36 -0.96
N THR A 129 7.73 -3.25 -1.67
CA THR A 129 8.98 -2.60 -2.05
C THR A 129 9.30 -1.47 -1.09
N LEU A 130 10.55 -1.40 -0.63
CA LEU A 130 11.03 -0.23 0.10
C LEU A 130 10.86 1.01 -0.77
N HIS A 131 10.32 2.07 -0.20
CA HIS A 131 10.15 3.34 -0.86
C HIS A 131 10.47 4.50 0.09
N ARG A 132 10.80 5.65 -0.49
CA ARG A 132 11.17 6.88 0.23
C ARG A 132 10.80 8.11 -0.59
N VAL A 133 10.67 9.26 0.06
CA VAL A 133 10.35 10.52 -0.62
C VAL A 133 11.46 11.54 -0.41
N ILE A 134 12.17 11.84 -1.50
CA ILE A 134 13.26 12.82 -1.54
C ILE A 134 12.81 14.05 -2.32
N ASN A 135 12.74 15.20 -1.66
CA ASN A 135 12.49 16.47 -2.35
C ASN A 135 13.80 17.02 -2.90
N LEU A 136 13.98 16.89 -4.21
CA LEU A 136 15.13 17.45 -4.91
C LEU A 136 14.86 18.91 -5.26
N ARG A 137 15.51 19.84 -4.55
CA ARG A 137 15.74 21.25 -4.94
C ARG A 137 14.60 21.91 -5.72
N SER A 138 13.39 21.91 -5.15
CA SER A 138 12.24 22.60 -5.71
C SER A 138 11.81 23.71 -4.75
N SER A 139 11.76 24.95 -5.24
CA SER A 139 11.10 26.06 -4.54
C SER A 139 9.57 25.88 -4.51
N LYS A 140 9.02 24.94 -5.29
CA LYS A 140 7.59 24.63 -5.32
C LYS A 140 7.27 23.56 -4.27
N ALA A 141 6.17 23.79 -3.54
CA ALA A 141 5.58 22.78 -2.68
C ALA A 141 5.04 21.62 -3.55
N ARG A 142 5.31 20.39 -3.13
CA ARG A 142 4.75 19.16 -3.68
C ARG A 142 3.51 18.78 -2.87
N ILE A 143 2.44 18.44 -3.56
CA ILE A 143 1.27 17.81 -2.95
C ILE A 143 1.21 16.35 -3.38
N SER A 144 0.98 15.45 -2.44
CA SER A 144 0.61 14.07 -2.73
C SER A 144 -0.52 13.62 -1.84
N VAL A 145 -1.41 12.79 -2.37
CA VAL A 145 -2.57 12.28 -1.66
C VAL A 145 -2.50 10.76 -1.70
N PRO A 146 -1.82 10.11 -0.74
CA PRO A 146 -1.96 8.69 -0.51
C PRO A 146 -3.36 8.32 0.01
N PHE A 147 -3.86 7.22 -0.53
CA PHE A 147 -5.01 6.48 -0.06
C PHE A 147 -4.53 5.11 0.42
N PHE A 148 -4.84 4.77 1.66
CA PHE A 148 -4.43 3.53 2.29
C PHE A 148 -5.60 2.55 2.32
N TYR A 149 -5.43 1.39 1.68
CA TYR A 149 -6.36 0.28 1.74
C TYR A 149 -5.86 -0.75 2.75
N GLU A 150 -6.47 -0.69 3.92
CA GLU A 150 -5.98 -1.36 5.13
C GLU A 150 -7.01 -2.37 5.67
N PRO A 151 -6.58 -3.45 6.32
CA PRO A 151 -7.48 -4.29 7.12
C PRO A 151 -8.08 -3.52 8.31
N ASN A 152 -9.11 -4.09 8.95
CA ASN A 152 -9.54 -3.59 10.25
C ASN A 152 -8.42 -3.77 11.29
N PHE A 153 -8.38 -2.91 12.30
CA PHE A 153 -7.38 -2.97 13.35
C PHE A 153 -7.30 -4.34 14.05
N ASP A 154 -8.44 -5.00 14.26
CA ASP A 154 -8.55 -6.32 14.88
C ASP A 154 -8.54 -7.48 13.87
N ALA A 155 -8.35 -7.21 12.57
CA ALA A 155 -8.37 -8.24 11.55
C ALA A 155 -7.16 -9.17 11.66
N VAL A 156 -7.43 -10.47 11.61
CA VAL A 156 -6.41 -11.51 11.40
C VAL A 156 -6.20 -11.68 9.90
N VAL A 157 -4.98 -11.43 9.44
CA VAL A 157 -4.53 -11.62 8.06
C VAL A 157 -3.67 -12.87 8.00
N GLU A 158 -4.04 -13.82 7.15
CA GLU A 158 -3.34 -15.10 7.02
C GLU A 158 -3.24 -15.51 5.55
N PRO A 159 -2.24 -16.32 5.15
CA PRO A 159 -2.10 -16.77 3.76
C PRO A 159 -3.37 -17.41 3.21
N LEU A 160 -3.86 -16.92 2.06
CA LEU A 160 -5.08 -17.48 1.46
C LEU A 160 -4.83 -18.90 0.93
N PRO A 161 -5.84 -19.80 1.00
CA PRO A 161 -5.70 -21.18 0.53
C PRO A 161 -5.20 -21.30 -0.91
N GLN A 162 -5.61 -20.41 -1.83
CA GLN A 162 -5.13 -20.47 -3.22
C GLN A 162 -3.63 -20.19 -3.40
N PHE A 163 -2.97 -19.60 -2.40
CA PHE A 163 -1.53 -19.35 -2.38
C PHE A 163 -0.77 -20.37 -1.50
N CYS A 164 -1.47 -21.38 -0.98
CA CYS A 164 -0.93 -22.44 -0.13
C CYS A 164 -1.20 -23.80 -0.80
N PRO A 165 -0.21 -24.40 -1.48
CA PRO A 165 -0.37 -25.72 -2.05
C PRO A 165 -0.76 -26.77 -0.99
N PRO A 166 -1.63 -27.76 -1.31
CA PRO A 166 -2.00 -28.79 -0.36
C PRO A 166 -0.79 -29.54 0.19
N GLY A 167 -0.72 -29.70 1.51
CA GLY A 167 0.39 -30.39 2.19
C GLY A 167 1.67 -29.55 2.34
N VAL A 168 1.65 -28.27 1.97
CA VAL A 168 2.75 -27.34 2.19
C VAL A 168 2.35 -26.33 3.26
N GLU A 169 3.16 -26.23 4.32
CA GLU A 169 2.94 -25.25 5.38
C GLU A 169 3.04 -23.81 4.83
N PRO A 170 2.18 -22.88 5.31
CA PRO A 170 2.26 -21.48 4.90
C PRO A 170 3.63 -20.87 5.23
N LYS A 171 4.15 -20.04 4.32
CA LYS A 171 5.46 -19.38 4.50
C LYS A 171 5.41 -18.28 5.56
N TYR A 172 4.24 -17.70 5.78
CA TYR A 172 4.01 -16.63 6.74
C TYR A 172 2.96 -17.05 7.77
N PRO A 173 3.15 -16.71 9.06
CA PRO A 173 2.13 -16.93 10.06
C PRO A 173 0.95 -15.95 9.87
N SER A 174 -0.18 -16.25 10.51
CA SER A 174 -1.28 -15.30 10.66
C SER A 174 -0.83 -14.10 11.50
N VAL A 175 -1.28 -12.90 11.12
CA VAL A 175 -0.88 -11.61 11.72
C VAL A 175 -2.13 -10.82 12.08
N VAL A 176 -2.22 -10.29 13.30
CA VAL A 176 -3.23 -9.29 13.66
C VAL A 176 -2.76 -7.93 13.16
N TYR A 177 -3.55 -7.27 12.31
CA TYR A 177 -3.13 -6.04 11.63
C TYR A 177 -2.77 -4.91 12.60
N GLY A 178 -3.56 -4.71 13.66
CA GLY A 178 -3.31 -3.69 14.67
C GLY A 178 -1.98 -3.87 15.40
N ASP A 179 -1.62 -5.12 15.72
CA ASP A 179 -0.35 -5.45 16.37
C ASP A 179 0.82 -5.16 15.42
N HIS A 180 0.68 -5.48 14.13
CA HIS A 180 1.68 -5.17 13.10
C HIS A 180 1.87 -3.66 12.91
N LEU A 181 0.77 -2.91 12.87
CA LEU A 181 0.79 -1.45 12.76
C LEU A 181 1.54 -0.83 13.94
N GLN A 182 1.17 -1.20 15.17
CA GLN A 182 1.82 -0.71 16.39
C GLN A 182 3.31 -1.09 16.42
N SER A 183 3.64 -2.35 16.15
CA SER A 183 5.02 -2.85 16.11
C SER A 183 5.92 -1.97 15.23
N LYS A 184 5.43 -1.61 14.05
CA LYS A 184 6.21 -0.86 13.06
C LYS A 184 6.23 0.64 13.35
N GLU A 185 5.20 1.20 13.99
CA GLU A 185 5.23 2.55 14.55
C GLU A 185 6.28 2.67 15.67
N TYR A 186 6.29 1.73 16.63
CA TYR A 186 7.29 1.68 17.69
C TYR A 186 8.71 1.54 17.14
N ALA A 187 8.94 0.65 16.18
CA ALA A 187 10.24 0.50 15.54
C ALA A 187 10.72 1.81 14.87
N THR A 188 9.81 2.56 14.27
CA THR A 188 10.12 3.87 13.65
C THR A 188 10.44 4.93 14.72
N GLN A 189 9.79 4.90 15.88
CA GLN A 189 10.06 5.81 16.99
C GLN A 189 11.44 5.52 17.62
N THR A 190 11.75 4.26 17.91
CA THR A 190 13.05 3.86 18.46
C THR A 190 14.21 4.29 17.56
N GLN A 191 14.06 4.14 16.24
CA GLN A 191 15.07 4.63 15.29
C GLN A 191 15.27 6.15 15.32
N ARG A 192 14.23 6.94 15.65
CA ARG A 192 14.35 8.40 15.78
C ARG A 192 15.08 8.78 17.06
N ASP A 193 14.76 8.12 18.17
CA ASP A 193 15.37 8.38 19.47
C ASP A 193 16.86 8.02 19.46
N GLU A 194 17.24 6.87 18.87
CA GLU A 194 18.65 6.48 18.70
C GLU A 194 19.46 7.46 17.84
N THR A 195 18.87 8.04 16.78
CA THR A 195 19.55 9.07 15.98
C THR A 195 19.73 10.40 16.72
N MET A 196 18.83 10.76 17.65
CA MET A 196 18.91 12.01 18.42
C MET A 196 20.01 11.92 19.51
N ASP A 197 20.22 10.74 20.07
CA ASP A 197 21.26 10.48 21.08
C ASP A 197 22.68 10.52 20.49
N VAL A 198 22.85 10.10 19.23
CA VAL A 198 24.15 10.18 18.53
C VAL A 198 24.56 11.63 18.23
N GLU A 199 23.61 12.54 18.00
CA GLU A 199 23.91 13.95 17.73
C GLU A 199 24.26 14.76 19.00
N HIS A 200 23.86 14.28 20.19
CA HIS A 200 24.14 14.96 21.47
C HIS A 200 25.27 14.32 22.29
N GLY A 201 25.72 13.12 21.93
CA GLY A 201 26.79 12.39 22.63
C GLY A 201 28.22 12.66 22.15
N GLY A 202 28.41 13.57 21.19
CA GLY A 202 29.71 13.92 20.61
C GLY A 202 30.20 15.31 21.03
N MET A 203 30.57 15.50 22.30
CA MET A 203 31.47 16.56 22.75
C MET A 203 32.53 16.01 23.68
#